data_AF-A0A3D0WCU1-F1
#
_entry.id   AF-A0A3D0WCU1-F1
#
_cell.length_a   1.000
_cell.length_b   1.000
_cell.length_c   1.000
_cell.angle_alpha   90.00
_cell.angle_beta   90.00
_cell.angle_gamma   90.00
#
_symmetry.space_group_name_H-M   'P 1'
#
loop_
_entity.id
_entity.type
_entity.pdbx_description
1 polymer ?
#
loop_
_entity_poly.entity_id
_entity_poly.type
_entity_poly.pdbx_seq_one_letter_code
_entity_poly.pdbx_strand_id
1 'polypeptide(L)'
;MSVASLGMYDHPAQRWANEALWAAIASHLRAAGIDAPDALDRRSVEAVWRDPDLLLAQACGLPLVADPELDLTVVAVPSYAVAGCTPGRHLSRIIVHADDEAANLADLCGMVAAINAPLSNTGANLLRAAFGGIPFSDVKITGSHRASVAAVAGGAA
;
A
#
# COMPACT_ATOMS: atom_id res chain seq x y z
N MET A 1 8.12 24.34 -0.80
CA MET A 1 7.19 24.16 -1.95
C MET A 1 6.40 22.92 -1.60
N SER A 2 5.07 22.95 -1.68
CA SER A 2 4.26 21.84 -1.20
C SER A 2 4.58 20.52 -1.88
N VAL A 3 4.40 19.41 -1.17
CA VAL A 3 4.70 18.05 -1.63
C VAL A 3 3.39 17.29 -1.87
N ALA A 4 3.30 16.54 -2.96
CA ALA A 4 2.19 15.63 -3.22
C ALA A 4 2.70 14.29 -3.73
N SER A 5 2.11 13.18 -3.28
CA SER A 5 2.50 11.84 -3.72
C SER A 5 1.33 10.87 -3.85
N LEU A 6 1.33 10.10 -4.93
CA LEU A 6 0.48 8.91 -5.11
C LEU A 6 1.33 7.62 -5.07
N GLY A 7 2.49 7.68 -4.39
CA GLY A 7 3.52 6.65 -4.39
C GLY A 7 3.10 5.29 -3.80
N MET A 8 2.01 5.23 -3.03
CA MET A 8 1.49 3.96 -2.47
C MET A 8 1.07 2.98 -3.57
N TYR A 9 0.51 3.48 -4.68
CA TYR A 9 0.04 2.68 -5.82
C TYR A 9 0.58 3.24 -7.14
N ASP A 10 1.90 3.46 -7.24
CA ASP A 10 2.57 4.08 -8.40
C ASP A 10 3.42 3.08 -9.23
N HIS A 11 2.82 1.95 -9.61
CA HIS A 11 3.48 1.01 -10.52
C HIS A 11 3.83 1.72 -11.86
N PRO A 12 4.96 1.41 -12.52
CA PRO A 12 5.34 2.08 -13.79
C PRO A 12 4.22 2.11 -14.84
N ALA A 13 3.45 1.04 -14.96
CA ALA A 13 2.31 0.95 -15.88
C ALA A 13 1.09 1.82 -15.49
N GLN A 14 1.05 2.33 -14.25
CA GLN A 14 -0.02 3.16 -13.68
C GLN A 14 0.39 4.63 -13.54
N ARG A 15 1.67 4.98 -13.73
CA ARG A 15 2.19 6.35 -13.52
C ARG A 15 1.43 7.41 -14.30
N TRP A 16 1.12 7.13 -15.57
CA TRP A 16 0.36 8.05 -16.43
C TRP A 16 -1.03 8.36 -15.85
N ALA A 17 -1.69 7.38 -15.22
CA ALA A 17 -2.99 7.55 -14.61
C ALA A 17 -2.90 8.35 -13.31
N ASN A 18 -1.86 8.11 -12.51
CA ASN A 18 -1.58 8.91 -11.31
C ASN A 18 -1.23 10.35 -11.65
N GLU A 19 -0.46 10.58 -12.72
CA GLU A 19 -0.15 11.93 -13.23
C GLU A 19 -1.41 12.66 -13.70
N ALA A 20 -2.28 11.98 -14.45
CA ALA A 20 -3.55 12.56 -14.89
C ALA A 20 -4.48 12.89 -13.70
N LEU A 21 -4.57 11.98 -12.72
CA LEU A 21 -5.35 12.20 -11.50
C LEU A 21 -4.81 13.39 -10.71
N TRP A 22 -3.49 13.47 -10.51
CA TRP A 22 -2.87 14.57 -9.81
C TRP A 22 -3.05 15.91 -10.54
N ALA A 23 -2.85 15.94 -11.85
CA ALA A 23 -3.06 17.15 -12.64
C ALA A 23 -4.48 17.70 -12.48
N ALA A 24 -5.49 16.82 -12.47
CA ALA A 24 -6.87 17.21 -12.20
C ALA A 24 -7.05 17.76 -10.78
N ILE A 25 -6.53 17.09 -9.75
CA ILE A 25 -6.60 17.54 -8.35
C ILE A 25 -5.91 18.89 -8.19
N ALA A 26 -4.67 19.03 -8.66
CA ALA A 26 -3.87 20.25 -8.58
C ALA A 26 -4.58 21.43 -9.27
N SER A 27 -5.21 21.21 -10.43
CA SER A 27 -5.99 22.25 -11.11
C SER A 27 -7.17 22.73 -10.26
N HIS A 28 -7.89 21.84 -9.58
CA HIS A 28 -9.01 22.23 -8.72
C HIS A 28 -8.54 22.93 -7.44
N LEU A 29 -7.43 22.47 -6.84
CA LEU A 29 -6.81 23.12 -5.68
C LEU A 29 -6.39 24.56 -6.02
N ARG A 30 -5.69 24.76 -7.13
CA ARG A 30 -5.26 26.09 -7.59
C ARG A 30 -6.43 27.00 -7.90
N ALA A 31 -7.50 26.48 -8.52
CA ALA A 31 -8.73 27.25 -8.75
C ALA A 31 -9.41 27.67 -7.43
N ALA A 32 -9.23 26.91 -6.35
CA ALA A 32 -9.68 27.24 -5.00
C ALA A 32 -8.69 28.12 -4.21
N GLY A 33 -7.58 28.56 -4.82
CA GLY A 33 -6.56 29.39 -4.18
C GLY A 33 -5.56 28.63 -3.30
N ILE A 34 -5.51 27.30 -3.41
CA ILE A 34 -4.56 26.44 -2.67
C ILE A 34 -3.36 26.14 -3.59
N ASP A 35 -2.15 26.47 -3.13
CA ASP A 35 -0.92 26.13 -3.86
C ASP A 35 -0.69 24.62 -3.91
N ALA A 36 -0.25 24.11 -5.06
CA ALA A 36 -0.07 22.69 -5.31
C ALA A 36 1.14 22.46 -6.24
N PRO A 37 1.98 21.43 -6.02
CA PRO A 37 3.15 21.17 -6.86
C PRO A 37 2.76 20.71 -8.27
N ASP A 38 3.61 21.01 -9.24
CA ASP A 38 3.41 20.60 -10.64
C ASP A 38 3.56 19.10 -10.86
N ALA A 39 4.35 18.42 -10.03
CA ALA A 39 4.68 17.01 -10.19
C ALA A 39 4.51 16.23 -8.88
N LEU A 40 4.24 14.94 -9.03
CA LEU A 40 4.22 13.99 -7.92
C LEU A 40 5.64 13.68 -7.44
N ASP A 41 5.83 13.74 -6.14
CA ASP A 41 7.01 13.25 -5.44
C ASP A 41 6.99 11.71 -5.37
N ARG A 42 8.12 11.10 -5.71
CA ARG A 42 8.31 9.65 -5.79
C ARG A 42 9.43 9.15 -4.88
N ARG A 43 9.79 9.91 -3.84
CA ARG A 43 10.52 9.39 -2.68
C ARG A 43 9.70 8.26 -2.01
N SER A 44 10.29 7.57 -1.04
CA SER A 44 9.56 6.57 -0.26
C SER A 44 8.34 7.21 0.42
N VAL A 45 7.26 6.45 0.55
CA VAL A 45 6.01 6.94 1.16
C VAL A 45 6.24 7.38 2.59
N GLU A 46 7.12 6.70 3.33
CA GLU A 46 7.49 7.03 4.71
C GLU A 46 8.21 8.38 4.83
N ALA A 47 9.01 8.74 3.82
CA ALA A 47 9.69 10.04 3.78
C ALA A 47 8.71 11.16 3.42
N VAL A 48 7.80 10.91 2.48
CA VAL A 48 6.76 11.88 2.09
C VAL A 48 5.80 12.16 3.23
N TRP A 49 5.39 11.14 3.99
CA TRP A 49 4.46 11.31 5.12
C TRP A 49 4.99 12.20 6.24
N ARG A 50 6.32 12.34 6.34
CA ARG A 50 7.00 13.17 7.36
C ARG A 50 7.48 14.50 6.79
N ASP A 51 7.12 14.82 5.54
CA ASP A 51 7.50 16.08 4.93
C ASP A 51 6.62 17.21 5.51
N PRO A 52 7.20 18.25 6.12
CA PRO A 52 6.42 19.35 6.73
C PRO A 52 5.63 20.16 5.69
N ASP A 53 6.02 20.08 4.41
CA ASP A 53 5.33 20.74 3.30
C ASP A 53 4.31 19.80 2.61
N LEU A 54 3.98 18.63 3.20
CA LEU A 54 3.04 17.68 2.62
C LEU A 54 1.62 18.26 2.47
N LEU A 55 1.16 18.33 1.23
CA LEU A 55 -0.20 18.73 0.87
C LEU A 55 -1.14 17.53 0.72
N LEU A 56 -0.69 16.47 0.03
CA LEU A 56 -1.50 15.28 -0.23
C LEU A 56 -0.63 14.05 -0.42
N ALA A 57 -0.88 12.99 0.35
CA ALA A 57 -0.31 11.67 0.08
C ALA A 57 -1.35 10.57 0.23
N GLN A 58 -1.04 9.40 -0.34
CA GLN A 58 -1.73 8.16 -0.02
C GLN A 58 -1.03 7.44 1.13
N ALA A 59 -1.83 6.94 2.07
CA ALA A 59 -1.36 6.12 3.17
C ALA A 59 -2.16 4.82 3.28
N CYS A 60 -1.54 3.80 3.86
CA CYS A 60 -2.22 2.56 4.20
C CYS A 60 -2.97 2.74 5.53
N GLY A 61 -3.99 1.92 5.79
CA GLY A 61 -4.80 2.08 7.01
C GLY A 61 -4.05 1.81 8.31
N LEU A 62 -3.12 0.86 8.32
CA LEU A 62 -2.39 0.48 9.54
C LEU A 62 -1.37 1.54 9.99
N PRO A 63 -0.52 2.11 9.12
CA PRO A 63 0.37 3.20 9.52
C PRO A 63 -0.36 4.37 10.15
N LEU A 64 -1.52 4.77 9.60
CA LEU A 64 -2.32 5.89 10.12
C LEU A 64 -2.83 5.68 11.56
N VAL A 65 -2.97 4.44 12.03
CA VAL A 65 -3.46 4.14 13.39
C VAL A 65 -2.37 3.66 14.34
N ALA A 66 -1.25 3.16 13.81
CA ALA A 66 -0.21 2.49 14.58
C ALA A 66 1.09 3.31 14.70
N ASP A 67 1.34 4.26 13.81
CA ASP A 67 2.51 5.15 13.87
C ASP A 67 2.10 6.49 14.50
N PRO A 68 2.40 6.72 15.80
CA PRO A 68 1.97 7.94 16.50
C PRO A 68 2.74 9.19 16.06
N GLU A 69 3.81 9.04 15.28
CA GLU A 69 4.59 10.16 14.75
C GLU A 69 3.98 10.73 13.45
N LEU A 70 3.02 10.01 12.83
CA LEU A 70 2.34 10.49 11.64
C LEU A 70 1.29 11.54 12.02
N ASP A 71 1.63 12.80 11.78
CA ASP A 71 0.71 13.93 11.88
C ASP A 71 -0.05 14.13 10.56
N LEU A 72 -0.93 13.18 10.23
CA LEU A 72 -1.70 13.16 8.99
C LEU A 72 -3.20 13.25 9.25
N THR A 73 -3.91 14.06 8.45
CA THR A 73 -5.38 14.10 8.45
C THR A 73 -5.94 13.31 7.27
N VAL A 74 -6.86 12.39 7.53
CA VAL A 74 -7.57 11.64 6.47
C VAL A 74 -8.63 12.54 5.85
N VAL A 75 -8.43 12.91 4.57
CA VAL A 75 -9.36 13.78 3.83
C VAL A 75 -10.27 13.01 2.86
N ALA A 76 -9.87 11.81 2.44
CA ALA A 76 -10.62 11.00 1.48
C ALA A 76 -10.23 9.52 1.55
N VAL A 77 -11.09 8.66 1.01
CA VAL A 77 -10.81 7.24 0.80
C VAL A 77 -10.95 6.92 -0.69
N PRO A 78 -9.85 6.56 -1.40
CA PRO A 78 -9.92 6.20 -2.81
C PRO A 78 -10.84 4.99 -3.07
N SER A 79 -11.62 5.05 -4.14
CA SER A 79 -12.43 3.93 -4.62
C SER A 79 -11.90 3.46 -5.97
N TYR A 80 -11.12 2.38 -5.96
CA TYR A 80 -10.60 1.78 -7.19
C TYR A 80 -11.62 0.84 -7.82
N ALA A 81 -11.75 0.92 -9.15
CA ALA A 81 -12.60 0.03 -9.95
C ALA A 81 -11.94 -1.35 -10.14
N VAL A 82 -11.71 -2.05 -9.03
CA VAL A 82 -11.13 -3.40 -8.99
C VAL A 82 -12.24 -4.41 -8.69
N ALA A 83 -12.26 -5.51 -9.44
CA ALA A 83 -13.25 -6.57 -9.25
C ALA A 83 -13.26 -7.08 -7.79
N GLY A 84 -14.46 -7.11 -7.19
CA GLY A 84 -14.67 -7.50 -5.80
C GLY A 84 -14.55 -6.37 -4.77
N CYS A 85 -14.02 -5.20 -5.13
CA CYS A 85 -14.01 -4.03 -4.25
C CYS A 85 -15.29 -3.21 -4.43
N THR A 86 -16.05 -3.01 -3.35
CA THR A 86 -17.11 -1.99 -3.31
C THR A 86 -16.51 -0.62 -2.97
N PRO A 87 -17.21 0.50 -3.25
CA PRO A 87 -16.71 1.83 -2.89
C PRO A 87 -16.27 1.92 -1.42
N GLY A 88 -15.10 2.50 -1.19
CA GLY A 88 -14.50 2.64 0.14
C GLY A 88 -13.95 1.34 0.76
N ARG A 89 -14.02 0.20 0.06
CA ARG A 89 -13.45 -1.07 0.53
C ARG A 89 -12.21 -1.45 -0.25
N HIS A 90 -11.25 -2.01 0.47
CA HIS A 90 -10.07 -2.66 -0.09
C HIS A 90 -10.09 -4.15 0.23
N LEU A 91 -9.37 -4.93 -0.57
CA LEU A 91 -9.18 -6.37 -0.35
C LEU A 91 -7.68 -6.68 -0.36
N SER A 92 -7.29 -7.60 0.51
CA SER A 92 -5.99 -8.29 0.39
C SER A 92 -6.16 -9.61 -0.36
N ARG A 93 -5.05 -10.15 -0.84
CA ARG A 93 -4.96 -11.50 -1.41
C ARG A 93 -3.77 -12.18 -0.77
N ILE A 94 -4.00 -13.39 -0.27
CA ILE A 94 -2.94 -14.34 0.06
C ILE A 94 -2.70 -15.13 -1.21
N ILE A 95 -1.44 -15.21 -1.61
CA ILE A 95 -1.01 -15.97 -2.79
C ILE A 95 -0.03 -17.04 -2.33
N VAL A 96 0.04 -18.11 -3.10
CA VAL A 96 0.96 -19.22 -2.90
C VAL A 96 1.75 -19.44 -4.20
N HIS A 97 2.82 -20.23 -4.13
CA HIS A 97 3.56 -20.63 -5.32
C HIS A 97 2.63 -21.41 -6.27
N ALA A 98 2.85 -21.32 -7.58
CA ALA A 98 1.94 -21.90 -8.58
C ALA A 98 1.85 -23.43 -8.51
N ASP A 99 2.91 -24.07 -8.03
CA ASP A 99 3.00 -25.52 -7.84
C ASP A 99 2.66 -25.97 -6.40
N ASP A 100 2.19 -25.05 -5.54
CA ASP A 100 1.78 -25.38 -4.18
C ASP A 100 0.37 -25.99 -4.15
N GLU A 101 0.19 -27.07 -3.39
CA GLU A 101 -1.08 -27.80 -3.28
C GLU A 101 -1.99 -27.30 -2.15
N ALA A 102 -1.60 -26.26 -1.40
CA ALA A 102 -2.40 -25.70 -0.32
C ALA A 102 -3.79 -25.28 -0.82
N ALA A 103 -4.83 -25.90 -0.25
CA ALA A 103 -6.21 -25.67 -0.61
C ALA A 103 -6.91 -24.70 0.34
N ASN A 104 -6.36 -24.50 1.54
CA ASN A 104 -6.94 -23.66 2.58
C ASN A 104 -5.87 -23.03 3.50
N LEU A 105 -6.28 -22.14 4.39
CA LEU A 105 -5.35 -21.44 5.29
C LEU A 105 -4.62 -22.38 6.26
N ALA A 106 -5.24 -23.48 6.70
CA ALA A 106 -4.59 -24.39 7.64
C ALA A 106 -3.37 -25.10 7.01
N ASP A 107 -3.41 -25.33 5.69
CA ASP A 107 -2.30 -25.94 4.95
C ASP A 107 -1.06 -25.02 4.92
N LEU A 108 -1.24 -23.71 5.13
CA LEU A 108 -0.17 -22.70 5.13
C LEU A 108 0.51 -22.54 6.50
N CYS A 109 -0.01 -23.19 7.54
CA CYS A 109 0.58 -23.13 8.89
C CYS A 109 1.96 -23.80 8.91
N GLY A 110 2.95 -23.13 9.46
CA GLY A 110 4.34 -23.58 9.53
C GLY A 110 5.16 -23.29 8.27
N MET A 111 4.54 -22.78 7.20
CA MET A 111 5.27 -22.34 6.00
C MET A 111 6.03 -21.03 6.25
N VAL A 112 6.80 -20.59 5.25
CA VAL A 112 7.42 -19.27 5.22
C VAL A 112 6.42 -18.29 4.60
N ALA A 113 6.35 -17.06 5.10
CA ALA A 113 5.57 -16.00 4.48
C ALA A 113 6.46 -14.86 4.00
N ALA A 114 6.00 -14.08 3.03
CA ALA A 114 6.64 -12.84 2.60
C ALA A 114 5.69 -11.65 2.71
N ILE A 115 6.09 -10.61 3.46
CA ILE A 115 5.34 -9.37 3.65
C ILE A 115 6.15 -8.17 3.15
N ASN A 116 5.47 -7.12 2.69
CA ASN A 116 6.18 -5.94 2.18
C ASN A 116 6.82 -5.13 3.32
N ALA A 117 6.10 -4.92 4.43
CA ALA A 117 6.57 -4.21 5.61
C ALA A 117 5.74 -4.62 6.84
N PRO A 118 6.30 -4.56 8.06
CA PRO A 118 5.57 -4.88 9.29
C PRO A 118 4.34 -4.02 9.53
N LEU A 119 4.39 -2.73 9.16
CA LEU A 119 3.27 -1.80 9.30
C LEU A 119 2.31 -1.80 8.10
N SER A 120 2.41 -2.76 7.19
CA SER A 120 1.50 -2.87 6.04
C SER A 120 0.12 -3.38 6.48
N ASN A 121 -0.96 -2.67 6.13
CA ASN A 121 -2.30 -3.21 6.39
C ASN A 121 -2.55 -4.47 5.55
N THR A 122 -2.36 -4.36 4.23
CA THR A 122 -2.61 -5.46 3.29
C THR A 122 -1.63 -6.62 3.48
N GLY A 123 -0.34 -6.31 3.65
CA GLY A 123 0.72 -7.32 3.68
C GLY A 123 0.96 -7.95 5.05
N ALA A 124 0.60 -7.30 6.15
CA ALA A 124 0.86 -7.81 7.51
C ALA A 124 -0.42 -7.91 8.35
N ASN A 125 -1.17 -6.82 8.53
CA ASN A 125 -2.32 -6.84 9.45
C ASN A 125 -3.47 -7.73 8.97
N LEU A 126 -3.83 -7.65 7.68
CA LEU A 126 -4.87 -8.50 7.11
C LEU A 126 -4.44 -9.96 7.00
N LEU A 127 -3.15 -10.23 6.79
CA LEU A 127 -2.60 -11.58 6.86
C LEU A 127 -2.78 -12.14 8.28
N ARG A 128 -2.30 -11.42 9.29
CA ARG A 128 -2.47 -11.79 10.70
C ARG A 128 -3.93 -12.00 11.08
N ALA A 129 -4.83 -11.13 10.60
CA ALA A 129 -6.26 -11.24 10.84
C ALA A 129 -6.87 -12.50 10.21
N ALA A 130 -6.45 -12.87 8.98
CA ALA A 130 -6.94 -14.06 8.30
C ALA A 130 -6.60 -15.36 9.05
N PHE A 131 -5.45 -15.39 9.72
CA PHE A 131 -4.98 -16.55 10.49
C PHE A 131 -5.28 -16.47 12.00
N GLY A 132 -5.79 -15.33 12.50
CA GLY A 132 -5.93 -15.10 13.94
C GLY A 132 -4.59 -14.98 14.69
N GLY A 133 -3.47 -14.75 14.00
CA GLY A 133 -2.12 -14.79 14.56
C GLY A 133 -1.04 -14.82 13.47
N ILE A 134 0.18 -15.23 13.83
CA ILE A 134 1.30 -15.44 12.89
C ILE A 134 1.68 -16.92 12.94
N PRO A 135 1.03 -17.79 12.15
CA PRO A 135 1.28 -19.23 12.19
C PRO A 135 2.37 -19.66 11.21
N PHE A 136 3.36 -18.81 10.92
CA PHE A 136 4.43 -19.08 9.96
C PHE A 136 5.73 -19.44 10.70
N SER A 137 6.55 -20.31 10.11
CA SER A 137 7.87 -20.64 10.66
C SER A 137 8.87 -19.50 10.48
N ASP A 138 8.69 -18.69 9.42
CA ASP A 138 9.46 -17.47 9.16
C ASP A 138 8.60 -16.45 8.39
N VAL A 139 8.91 -15.16 8.55
CA VAL A 139 8.24 -14.06 7.86
C VAL A 139 9.29 -13.13 7.25
N LYS A 140 9.45 -13.21 5.93
CA LYS A 140 10.40 -12.40 5.15
C LYS A 140 9.85 -11.00 4.90
N ILE A 141 10.61 -9.98 5.28
CA ILE A 141 10.30 -8.58 4.97
C ILE A 141 10.99 -8.21 3.65
N THR A 142 10.20 -7.91 2.62
CA THR A 142 10.70 -7.74 1.25
C THR A 142 10.79 -6.29 0.78
N GLY A 143 10.23 -5.34 1.54
CA GLY A 143 10.22 -3.92 1.23
C GLY A 143 9.15 -3.47 0.22
N SER A 144 8.50 -4.38 -0.51
CA SER A 144 7.42 -4.01 -1.45
C SER A 144 6.50 -5.17 -1.78
N HIS A 145 5.25 -4.89 -2.16
CA HIS A 145 4.32 -5.95 -2.60
C HIS A 145 4.87 -6.76 -3.78
N ARG A 146 5.53 -6.09 -4.74
CA ARG A 146 6.16 -6.76 -5.88
C ARG A 146 7.28 -7.70 -5.46
N ALA A 147 8.10 -7.31 -4.49
CA ALA A 147 9.16 -8.15 -3.97
C ALA A 147 8.61 -9.34 -3.17
N SER A 148 7.52 -9.18 -2.42
CA SER A 148 6.80 -10.31 -1.80
C SER A 148 6.29 -11.31 -2.84
N VAL A 149 5.64 -10.82 -3.90
CA VAL A 149 5.18 -11.69 -5.01
C VAL A 149 6.35 -12.43 -5.65
N ALA A 150 7.47 -11.74 -5.89
CA ALA A 150 8.66 -12.35 -6.47
C ALA A 150 9.29 -13.40 -5.53
N ALA A 151 9.27 -13.19 -4.21
CA ALA A 151 9.75 -14.15 -3.24
C ALA A 151 8.91 -15.44 -3.27
N VAL A 152 7.58 -15.31 -3.32
CA VAL A 152 6.66 -16.45 -3.44
C VAL A 152 6.89 -17.18 -4.77
N ALA A 153 6.86 -16.45 -5.89
CA ALA A 153 7.05 -17.03 -7.21
C ALA A 153 8.44 -17.68 -7.41
N GLY A 154 9.46 -17.25 -6.67
CA GLY A 154 10.80 -17.81 -6.69
C GLY A 154 11.04 -18.94 -5.69
N GLY A 155 10.02 -19.37 -4.92
CA GLY A 155 10.14 -20.41 -3.90
C GLY A 155 10.95 -19.98 -2.67
N ALA A 156 11.20 -18.68 -2.50
CA ALA A 156 11.86 -18.13 -1.32
C ALA A 156 10.87 -17.93 -0.16
N ALA A 157 9.57 -17.92 -0.42
CA ALA A 157 8.50 -17.83 0.56
C ALA A 157 7.26 -18.55 0.03
#